data_AF-A0A3L8CQY1-F1
#
_entry.id   AF-A0A3L8CQY1-F1
#
_cell.length_a   1.000
_cell.length_b   1.000
_cell.length_c   1.000
_cell.angle_alpha   90.00
_cell.angle_beta   90.00
_cell.angle_gamma   90.00
#
_symmetry.space_group_name_H-M   'P 1'
#
loop_
_entity.id
_entity.type
_entity.pdbx_description
1 polymer ?
#
loop_
_entity_poly.entity_id
_entity_poly.type
_entity_poly.pdbx_seq_one_letter_code
_entity_poly.pdbx_strand_id
1 'polypeptide(L)'
;MARLSVRDFPDDLHQLLLQSAARNERSLEGETRFGLARYLESLNGPKPEAATLCESWQRSTGQRLQKLFSRLRKDNVFAWSERSDLPHLALALGEPSPAMLMNCIDGREALPFDLARRIADRYSCSLEWLINGSSSMFPYPEIGGDYREFFEPAISGSGINIKLVRICTAEDDEGNPGAHDGTLLMFRCKADNPNIAAGYSGRFYLNGRMGAGGHSCLEGFVKFLNENQNLQFSEYNCTAPIDDSAMWDHHPNYYLDFKHCSQASWLNPLRAGKSPSSIEWTQQHAYLSPEVARP
;
A
#
# COMPACT_ATOMS: atom_id res chain seq x y z
N MET A 1 31.22 48.73 1.07
CA MET A 1 30.51 47.44 1.30
C MET A 1 31.51 46.42 1.81
N ALA A 2 31.19 45.66 2.85
CA ALA A 2 32.02 44.54 3.28
C ALA A 2 31.92 43.41 2.25
N ARG A 3 33.06 42.83 1.87
CA ARG A 3 33.12 41.71 0.91
C ARG A 3 33.21 40.41 1.68
N LEU A 4 32.22 39.55 1.53
CA LEU A 4 32.18 38.23 2.16
C LEU A 4 32.70 37.22 1.13
N SER A 5 33.73 36.46 1.49
CA SER A 5 34.33 35.43 0.64
C SER A 5 34.17 34.09 1.34
N VAL A 6 33.55 33.12 0.67
CA VAL A 6 33.36 31.76 1.19
C VAL A 6 34.29 30.84 0.41
N ARG A 7 35.18 30.14 1.10
CA ARG A 7 36.20 29.28 0.47
C ARG A 7 35.66 27.91 0.05
N ASP A 8 34.77 27.33 0.86
CA ASP A 8 34.24 25.98 0.66
C ASP A 8 32.71 26.01 0.72
N PHE A 9 32.08 26.50 -0.34
CA PHE A 9 30.62 26.52 -0.42
C PHE A 9 30.12 25.21 -1.05
N PRO A 10 29.22 24.45 -0.41
CA PRO A 10 28.75 23.16 -0.93
C PRO A 10 28.15 23.27 -2.33
N ASP A 11 28.54 22.36 -3.23
CA ASP A 11 28.15 22.39 -4.65
C ASP A 11 26.65 22.18 -4.85
N ASP A 12 26.01 21.34 -4.02
CA ASP A 12 24.57 21.09 -4.03
C ASP A 12 23.77 22.36 -3.68
N LEU A 13 24.22 23.08 -2.65
CA LEU A 13 23.64 24.37 -2.26
C LEU A 13 23.90 25.44 -3.33
N HIS A 14 25.06 25.41 -3.99
CA HIS A 14 25.36 26.31 -5.09
C HIS A 14 24.41 26.10 -6.28
N GLN A 15 24.15 24.84 -6.64
CA GLN A 15 23.20 24.49 -7.69
C GLN A 15 21.77 24.92 -7.35
N LEU A 16 21.32 24.71 -6.12
CA LEU A 16 20.01 25.18 -5.66
C LEU A 16 19.89 26.71 -5.73
N LEU A 17 20.95 27.45 -5.35
CA LEU A 17 20.98 28.90 -5.46
C LEU A 17 20.93 29.39 -6.91
N LEU A 18 21.65 28.72 -7.83
CA LEU A 18 21.58 29.04 -9.26
C LEU A 18 20.16 28.83 -9.82
N GLN A 19 19.51 27.73 -9.45
CA GLN A 19 18.12 27.45 -9.85
C GLN A 19 17.14 28.49 -9.29
N SER A 20 17.29 28.86 -8.02
CA SER A 20 16.46 29.89 -7.38
C SER A 20 16.67 31.26 -8.03
N ALA A 21 17.92 31.64 -8.29
CA ALA A 21 18.28 32.90 -8.95
C ALA A 21 17.67 32.99 -10.36
N ALA A 22 17.76 31.90 -11.14
CA ALA A 22 17.14 31.82 -12.47
C ALA A 22 15.62 31.94 -12.39
N ARG A 23 14.97 31.24 -11.45
CA ARG A 23 13.52 31.28 -11.25
C ARG A 23 13.01 32.67 -10.86
N ASN A 24 13.81 33.43 -10.12
CA ASN A 24 13.45 34.75 -9.61
C ASN A 24 14.00 35.91 -10.45
N GLU A 25 14.61 35.63 -11.61
CA GLU A 25 15.23 36.62 -12.51
C GLU A 25 16.27 37.52 -11.79
N ARG A 26 17.05 36.95 -10.88
CA ARG A 26 18.10 37.65 -10.13
C ARG A 26 19.49 37.14 -10.49
N SER A 27 20.51 37.98 -10.31
CA SER A 27 21.90 37.49 -10.31
C SER A 27 22.13 36.59 -9.10
N LEU A 28 23.10 35.68 -9.17
CA LEU A 28 23.47 34.82 -8.04
C LEU A 28 23.80 35.66 -6.78
N GLU A 29 24.53 36.76 -6.94
CA GLU A 29 24.84 37.70 -5.87
C GLU A 29 23.58 38.38 -5.31
N GLY A 30 22.63 38.76 -6.19
CA GLY A 30 21.35 39.35 -5.81
C GLY A 30 20.46 38.39 -5.04
N GLU A 31 20.36 37.13 -5.48
CA GLU A 31 19.60 36.08 -4.80
C GLU A 31 20.24 35.72 -3.45
N THR A 32 21.57 35.67 -3.37
CA THR A 32 22.31 35.44 -2.12
C THR A 32 22.06 36.57 -1.12
N ARG A 33 22.12 37.83 -1.56
CA ARG A 33 21.79 38.99 -0.71
C ARG A 33 20.35 38.95 -0.22
N PHE A 34 19.41 38.61 -1.10
CA PHE A 34 18.00 38.50 -0.76
C PHE A 34 17.77 37.38 0.28
N GLY A 35 18.36 36.20 0.07
CA GLY A 35 18.29 35.09 1.03
C GLY A 35 18.91 35.43 2.38
N LEU A 36 20.09 36.05 2.40
CA LEU A 36 20.74 36.52 3.62
C LEU A 36 19.92 37.58 4.36
N ALA A 37 19.35 38.56 3.64
CA ALA A 37 18.48 39.58 4.23
C ALA A 37 17.25 38.95 4.89
N ARG A 38 16.57 38.02 4.20
CA ARG A 38 15.42 37.29 4.76
C ARG A 38 15.77 36.40 5.94
N TYR A 39 16.96 35.80 5.93
CA TYR A 39 17.45 35.00 7.05
C TYR A 39 17.77 35.89 8.27
N LEU A 40 18.40 37.05 8.06
CA LEU A 40 18.64 38.01 9.14
C LEU A 40 17.32 38.59 9.67
N GLU A 41 16.33 38.81 8.81
CA GLU A 41 14.96 39.17 9.20
C GLU A 41 14.29 38.05 10.01
N SER A 42 14.48 36.78 9.65
CA SER A 42 13.89 35.65 10.38
C SER A 42 14.56 35.40 11.74
N LEU A 43 15.85 35.73 11.89
CA LEU A 43 16.55 35.71 13.17
C LEU A 43 16.04 36.78 14.15
N ASN A 44 15.60 37.92 13.62
CA ASN A 44 15.07 39.05 14.40
C ASN A 44 13.53 39.03 14.52
N GLY A 45 12.86 38.21 13.71
CA GLY A 45 11.43 37.98 13.83
C GLY A 45 11.08 37.27 15.13
N PRO A 46 9.84 37.41 15.65
CA PRO A 46 9.39 36.57 16.74
C PRO A 46 9.63 35.11 16.35
N LYS A 47 10.32 34.35 17.21
CA LYS A 47 10.44 32.90 17.02
C LYS A 47 9.03 32.37 16.80
N PRO A 48 8.74 31.65 15.71
CA PRO A 48 7.42 31.05 15.54
C PRO A 48 7.15 30.25 16.81
N GLU A 49 6.02 30.54 17.47
CA GLU A 49 5.64 29.81 18.67
C GLU A 49 5.68 28.32 18.35
N ALA A 50 6.32 27.55 19.23
CA ALA A 50 6.37 26.11 19.06
C ALA A 50 4.92 25.63 18.97
N ALA A 51 4.60 24.97 17.84
CA ALA A 51 3.26 24.46 17.60
C ALA A 51 2.80 23.66 18.83
N THR A 52 1.58 23.92 19.27
CA THR A 52 0.97 23.12 20.33
C THR A 52 0.93 21.65 19.90
N LEU A 53 0.84 20.73 20.86
CA LEU A 53 0.70 19.30 20.56
C LEU A 53 -0.51 19.05 19.64
N CYS A 54 -1.60 19.81 19.82
CA CYS A 54 -2.78 19.72 18.98
C CYS A 54 -2.50 20.14 17.53
N GLU A 55 -1.87 21.30 17.32
CA GLU A 55 -1.54 21.78 15.97
C GLU A 55 -0.53 20.86 15.26
N SER A 56 0.47 20.36 15.99
CA SER A 56 1.43 19.38 15.47
C SER A 56 0.73 18.10 15.02
N TRP A 57 -0.19 17.60 15.85
CA TRP A 57 -1.00 16.43 15.55
C TRP A 57 -1.94 16.66 14.35
N GLN A 58 -2.61 17.82 14.27
CA GLN A 58 -3.48 18.18 13.13
C GLN A 58 -2.70 18.22 11.82
N ARG A 59 -1.55 18.90 11.79
CA ARG A 59 -0.68 18.96 10.59
C ARG A 59 -0.18 17.57 10.19
N SER A 60 0.24 16.76 11.15
CA SER A 60 0.69 15.38 10.88
C SER A 60 -0.45 14.51 10.34
N THR A 61 -1.66 14.68 10.86
CA THR A 61 -2.86 13.99 10.37
C THR A 61 -3.21 14.40 8.95
N GLY A 62 -3.14 15.71 8.65
CA GLY A 62 -3.31 16.23 7.28
C GLY A 62 -2.31 15.63 6.29
N GLN A 63 -1.04 15.55 6.67
CA GLN A 63 -0.01 14.89 5.86
C GLN A 63 -0.30 13.40 5.61
N ARG A 64 -0.77 12.67 6.62
CA ARG A 64 -1.18 11.26 6.47
C ARG A 64 -2.37 11.11 5.52
N LEU A 65 -3.38 11.97 5.64
CA LEU A 65 -4.52 11.98 4.70
C LEU A 65 -4.06 12.23 3.26
N GLN A 66 -3.14 13.19 3.05
CA GLN A 66 -2.56 13.43 1.72
C GLN A 66 -1.80 12.21 1.21
N LYS A 67 -0.96 11.58 2.05
CA LYS A 67 -0.21 10.36 1.70
C LYS A 67 -1.17 9.24 1.31
N LEU A 68 -2.23 9.01 2.10
CA LEU A 68 -3.25 7.99 1.85
C LEU A 68 -3.97 8.22 0.52
N PHE A 69 -4.56 9.40 0.30
CA PHE A 69 -5.32 9.64 -0.94
C PHE A 69 -4.42 9.65 -2.18
N SER A 70 -3.16 10.06 -2.05
CA SER A 70 -2.17 9.90 -3.13
C SER A 70 -1.90 8.43 -3.42
N ARG A 71 -1.71 7.60 -2.38
CA ARG A 71 -1.48 6.16 -2.51
C ARG A 71 -2.67 5.43 -3.12
N LEU A 72 -3.89 5.71 -2.68
CA LEU A 72 -5.12 5.11 -3.23
C LEU A 72 -5.29 5.39 -4.73
N ARG A 73 -4.90 6.59 -5.21
CA ARG A 73 -4.90 6.90 -6.64
C ARG A 73 -3.84 6.10 -7.40
N LYS A 74 -2.64 5.95 -6.84
CA LYS A 74 -1.54 5.18 -7.46
C LYS A 74 -1.85 3.68 -7.53
N ASP A 75 -2.53 3.16 -6.51
CA ASP A 75 -2.87 1.74 -6.39
C ASP A 75 -4.20 1.39 -7.09
N ASN A 76 -4.74 2.29 -7.92
CA ASN A 76 -5.96 2.10 -8.70
C ASN A 76 -7.17 1.64 -7.85
N VAL A 77 -7.37 2.29 -6.71
CA VAL A 77 -8.52 2.00 -5.82
C VAL A 77 -9.84 2.51 -6.38
N PHE A 78 -9.82 3.66 -7.02
CA PHE A 78 -11.01 4.29 -7.60
C PHE A 78 -11.35 3.65 -8.95
N ALA A 79 -12.63 3.38 -9.18
CA ALA A 79 -13.09 2.89 -10.48
C ALA A 79 -12.79 3.91 -11.60
N TRP A 80 -12.73 3.46 -12.86
CA TRP A 80 -12.36 4.32 -14.01
C TRP A 80 -13.20 5.62 -14.11
N SER A 81 -14.49 5.55 -13.77
CA SER A 81 -15.40 6.71 -13.78
C SER A 81 -15.51 7.42 -12.43
N GLU A 82 -14.89 6.90 -11.37
CA GLU A 82 -14.96 7.45 -10.03
C GLU A 82 -13.96 8.60 -9.89
N ARG A 83 -14.48 9.77 -9.53
CA ARG A 83 -13.65 10.94 -9.27
C ARG A 83 -13.02 10.85 -7.89
N SER A 84 -11.72 11.14 -7.83
CA SER A 84 -10.92 11.05 -6.60
C SER A 84 -10.44 12.41 -6.09
N ASP A 85 -11.00 13.52 -6.57
CA ASP A 85 -10.74 14.85 -6.01
C ASP A 85 -11.42 15.03 -4.63
N LEU A 86 -10.92 15.95 -3.80
CA LEU A 86 -11.36 16.09 -2.40
C LEU A 86 -12.89 16.26 -2.25
N PRO A 87 -13.58 17.06 -3.09
CA PRO A 87 -15.04 17.10 -3.08
C PRO A 87 -15.73 15.75 -3.26
N HIS A 88 -15.29 14.95 -4.23
CA HIS A 88 -15.88 13.64 -4.48
C HIS A 88 -15.52 12.63 -3.38
N LEU A 89 -14.31 12.71 -2.81
CA LEU A 89 -13.93 11.89 -1.66
C LEU A 89 -14.79 12.22 -0.44
N ALA A 90 -15.03 13.50 -0.16
CA ALA A 90 -15.90 13.92 0.94
C ALA A 90 -17.34 13.43 0.74
N LEU A 91 -17.88 13.57 -0.48
CA LEU A 91 -19.20 13.05 -0.84
C LEU A 91 -19.28 11.53 -0.65
N ALA A 92 -18.27 10.79 -1.11
CA ALA A 92 -18.18 9.34 -0.99
C ALA A 92 -18.07 8.88 0.49
N LEU A 93 -17.46 9.70 1.34
CA LEU A 93 -17.41 9.47 2.78
C LEU A 93 -18.72 9.85 3.48
N GLY A 94 -19.67 10.51 2.81
CA GLY A 94 -20.93 10.95 3.39
C GLY A 94 -20.82 12.27 4.17
N GLU A 95 -19.79 13.07 3.91
CA GLU A 95 -19.70 14.41 4.49
C GLU A 95 -20.76 15.35 3.87
N PRO A 96 -21.38 16.24 4.68
CA PRO A 96 -22.36 17.20 4.18
C PRO A 96 -21.73 18.29 3.29
N SER A 97 -20.41 18.48 3.38
CA SER A 97 -19.64 19.46 2.64
C SER A 97 -18.17 19.04 2.57
N PRO A 98 -17.43 19.39 1.50
CA PRO A 98 -15.99 19.09 1.41
C PRO A 98 -15.12 19.84 2.41
N ALA A 99 -15.64 20.90 3.04
CA ALA A 99 -14.88 21.79 3.91
C ALA A 99 -14.19 21.05 5.06
N MET A 100 -14.89 20.11 5.72
CA MET A 100 -14.34 19.32 6.84
C MET A 100 -13.10 18.54 6.42
N LEU A 101 -13.20 17.77 5.32
CA LEU A 101 -12.07 16.99 4.82
C LEU A 101 -10.91 17.88 4.35
N MET A 102 -11.21 18.99 3.68
CA MET A 102 -10.19 19.97 3.24
C MET A 102 -9.46 20.61 4.43
N ASN A 103 -10.19 21.04 5.47
CA ASN A 103 -9.60 21.63 6.67
C ASN A 103 -8.75 20.62 7.45
N CYS A 104 -9.16 19.34 7.51
CA CYS A 104 -8.34 18.27 8.08
C CYS A 104 -7.04 18.06 7.29
N ILE A 105 -7.12 18.04 5.95
CA ILE A 105 -5.97 17.88 5.05
C ILE A 105 -5.00 19.05 5.17
N ASP A 106 -5.51 20.28 5.32
CA ASP A 106 -4.72 21.48 5.52
C ASP A 106 -4.13 21.58 6.94
N GLY A 107 -4.51 20.67 7.85
CA GLY A 107 -4.09 20.69 9.25
C GLY A 107 -4.68 21.86 10.05
N ARG A 108 -5.82 22.40 9.61
CA ARG A 108 -6.56 23.49 10.27
C ARG A 108 -7.57 22.99 11.28
N GLU A 109 -8.10 21.78 11.04
CA GLU A 109 -9.06 21.12 11.93
C GLU A 109 -8.57 19.71 12.30
N ALA A 110 -9.04 19.23 13.45
CA ALA A 110 -8.83 17.88 13.90
C ALA A 110 -9.67 16.90 13.09
N LEU A 111 -9.09 15.77 12.67
CA LEU A 111 -9.85 14.69 12.03
C LEU A 111 -10.80 14.06 13.06
N PRO A 112 -12.13 14.16 12.89
CA PRO A 112 -13.07 13.52 13.80
C PRO A 112 -12.93 11.99 13.73
N PHE A 113 -13.02 11.29 14.87
CA PHE A 113 -12.86 9.83 14.90
C PHE A 113 -13.91 9.09 14.05
N ASP A 114 -15.12 9.62 13.94
CA ASP A 114 -16.14 9.07 13.06
C ASP A 114 -15.72 9.12 11.58
N LEU A 115 -15.22 10.28 11.12
CA LEU A 115 -14.69 10.44 9.77
C LEU A 115 -13.46 9.55 9.55
N ALA A 116 -12.57 9.44 10.54
CA ALA A 116 -11.40 8.56 10.48
C ALA A 116 -11.82 7.09 10.30
N ARG A 117 -12.86 6.64 11.02
CA ARG A 117 -13.43 5.29 10.87
C ARG A 117 -14.04 5.08 9.50
N ARG A 118 -14.85 6.02 9.00
CA ARG A 118 -15.43 5.93 7.64
C ARG A 118 -14.35 5.86 6.55
N ILE A 119 -13.23 6.58 6.71
CA ILE A 119 -12.07 6.49 5.82
C ILE A 119 -11.44 5.10 5.88
N ALA A 120 -11.15 4.60 7.09
CA ALA A 120 -10.57 3.28 7.30
C ALA A 120 -11.46 2.16 6.72
N ASP A 121 -12.75 2.22 7.00
CA ASP A 121 -13.73 1.22 6.55
C ASP A 121 -13.90 1.28 5.03
N ARG A 122 -13.91 2.45 4.41
CA ARG A 122 -14.12 2.57 2.95
C ARG A 122 -12.89 2.16 2.13
N TYR A 123 -11.69 2.46 2.62
CA TYR A 123 -10.44 2.32 1.86
C TYR A 123 -9.46 1.30 2.43
N SER A 124 -9.93 0.42 3.33
CA SER A 124 -9.14 -0.66 3.94
C SER A 124 -7.83 -0.21 4.60
N CYS A 125 -7.75 1.01 5.10
CA CYS A 125 -6.54 1.53 5.75
C CYS A 125 -6.58 1.37 7.27
N SER A 126 -5.41 1.44 7.92
CA SER A 126 -5.28 1.36 9.37
C SER A 126 -5.82 2.62 10.04
N LEU A 127 -6.83 2.46 10.90
CA LEU A 127 -7.35 3.54 11.74
C LEU A 127 -6.29 4.05 12.71
N GLU A 128 -5.47 3.15 13.26
CA GLU A 128 -4.36 3.49 14.16
C GLU A 128 -3.36 4.40 13.43
N TRP A 129 -2.87 3.96 12.27
CA TRP A 129 -1.98 4.75 11.43
C TRP A 129 -2.56 6.12 11.09
N LEU A 130 -3.86 6.18 10.77
CA LEU A 130 -4.51 7.44 10.45
C LEU A 130 -4.50 8.42 11.64
N ILE A 131 -4.80 7.92 12.86
CA ILE A 131 -4.92 8.74 14.06
C ILE A 131 -3.57 9.17 14.62
N ASN A 132 -2.58 8.28 14.73
CA ASN A 132 -1.32 8.59 15.44
C ASN A 132 -0.06 8.32 14.61
N GLY A 133 -0.18 7.69 13.44
CA GLY A 133 0.94 7.34 12.57
C GLY A 133 1.74 6.10 13.00
N SER A 134 1.33 5.35 14.04
CA SER A 134 1.90 4.04 14.32
C SER A 134 1.36 3.00 13.34
N SER A 135 2.05 1.87 13.19
CA SER A 135 1.74 0.80 12.22
C SER A 135 1.92 1.21 10.73
N SER A 136 1.53 0.32 9.82
CA SER A 136 1.54 0.55 8.37
C SER A 136 0.24 1.23 7.90
N MET A 137 0.28 1.86 6.72
CA MET A 137 -0.91 2.51 6.13
C MET A 137 -2.04 1.53 5.88
N PHE A 138 -1.72 0.33 5.38
CA PHE A 138 -2.67 -0.75 5.16
C PHE A 138 -2.33 -1.93 6.07
N PRO A 139 -3.32 -2.55 6.74
CA PRO A 139 -3.09 -3.66 7.62
C PRO A 139 -2.91 -4.96 6.84
N TYR A 140 -1.77 -5.61 7.04
CA TYR A 140 -1.49 -6.97 6.59
C TYR A 140 -1.02 -7.80 7.79
N PRO A 141 -1.93 -8.30 8.63
CA PRO A 141 -1.56 -9.20 9.72
C PRO A 141 -0.98 -10.52 9.18
N GLU A 142 -0.03 -11.09 9.93
CA GLU A 142 0.45 -12.46 9.72
C GLU A 142 -0.67 -13.41 10.16
N ILE A 143 -1.25 -14.15 9.22
CA ILE A 143 -2.39 -15.05 9.46
C ILE A 143 -2.07 -16.50 9.09
N GLY A 144 -0.81 -16.85 8.81
CA GLY A 144 -0.41 -18.20 8.44
C GLY A 144 -0.69 -19.24 9.54
N GLY A 145 -0.82 -18.82 10.80
CA GLY A 145 -1.29 -19.65 11.92
C GLY A 145 -2.80 -19.58 12.17
N ASP A 146 -3.43 -18.44 11.86
CA ASP A 146 -4.81 -18.10 12.25
C ASP A 146 -5.75 -17.93 11.04
N TYR A 147 -5.39 -18.50 9.89
CA TYR A 147 -6.14 -18.36 8.65
C TYR A 147 -7.59 -18.85 8.77
N ARG A 148 -7.89 -19.76 9.71
CA ARG A 148 -9.26 -20.23 9.96
C ARG A 148 -10.15 -19.09 10.42
N GLU A 149 -9.70 -18.30 11.39
CA GLU A 149 -10.42 -17.11 11.87
C GLU A 149 -10.51 -16.06 10.76
N PHE A 150 -9.43 -15.90 9.98
CA PHE A 150 -9.46 -15.03 8.81
C PHE A 150 -10.43 -15.52 7.73
N PHE A 151 -10.74 -16.81 7.58
CA PHE A 151 -11.70 -17.25 6.57
C PHE A 151 -13.12 -17.46 7.09
N GLU A 152 -13.35 -17.40 8.40
CA GLU A 152 -14.65 -17.64 9.03
C GLU A 152 -15.81 -16.82 8.42
N PRO A 153 -15.66 -15.51 8.11
CA PRO A 153 -16.74 -14.75 7.46
C PRO A 153 -17.11 -15.28 6.06
N ALA A 154 -16.16 -15.88 5.34
CA ALA A 154 -16.41 -16.51 4.04
C ALA A 154 -17.02 -17.91 4.16
N ILE A 155 -16.76 -18.61 5.28
CA ILE A 155 -17.32 -19.93 5.57
C ILE A 155 -18.80 -19.80 5.99
N SER A 156 -19.09 -18.84 6.86
CA SER A 156 -20.42 -18.61 7.43
C SER A 156 -21.34 -17.74 6.54
N GLY A 157 -20.76 -16.95 5.64
CA GLY A 157 -21.48 -16.00 4.80
C GLY A 157 -21.45 -16.32 3.30
N SER A 158 -22.36 -15.72 2.54
CA SER A 158 -22.37 -15.79 1.06
C SER A 158 -21.76 -14.54 0.43
N GLY A 159 -21.17 -14.68 -0.76
CA GLY A 159 -20.76 -13.55 -1.60
C GLY A 159 -19.36 -12.98 -1.29
N ILE A 160 -18.53 -13.72 -0.54
CA ILE A 160 -17.11 -13.41 -0.36
C ILE A 160 -16.29 -14.30 -1.28
N ASN A 161 -15.50 -13.67 -2.15
CA ASN A 161 -14.48 -14.34 -2.95
C ASN A 161 -13.13 -14.19 -2.24
N ILE A 162 -12.40 -15.30 -2.13
CA ILE A 162 -11.06 -15.32 -1.57
C ILE A 162 -10.05 -15.27 -2.72
N LYS A 163 -9.24 -14.22 -2.75
CA LYS A 163 -8.12 -14.12 -3.69
C LYS A 163 -6.82 -14.49 -2.99
N LEU A 164 -6.12 -15.46 -3.54
CA LEU A 164 -4.82 -15.94 -3.10
C LEU A 164 -3.76 -15.45 -4.08
N VAL A 165 -2.84 -14.61 -3.63
CA VAL A 165 -1.84 -13.97 -4.49
C VAL A 165 -0.44 -14.37 -4.03
N ARG A 166 0.27 -15.12 -4.86
CA ARG A 166 1.68 -15.45 -4.66
C ARG A 166 2.55 -14.29 -5.15
N ILE A 167 3.41 -13.78 -4.28
CA ILE A 167 4.43 -12.80 -4.67
C ILE A 167 5.56 -13.50 -5.43
N CYS A 168 5.92 -12.94 -6.57
CA CYS A 168 6.92 -13.44 -7.50
C CYS A 168 7.97 -12.34 -7.72
N THR A 169 8.93 -12.23 -6.81
CA THR A 169 10.03 -11.26 -6.96
C THR A 169 11.13 -11.86 -7.81
N ALA A 170 11.69 -11.05 -8.72
CA ALA A 170 12.84 -11.45 -9.51
C ALA A 170 14.06 -11.74 -8.63
N GLU A 171 14.98 -12.53 -9.16
CA GLU A 171 16.30 -12.67 -8.58
C GLU A 171 17.06 -11.36 -8.74
N ASP A 172 17.86 -11.00 -7.73
CA ASP A 172 18.83 -9.92 -7.83
C ASP A 172 19.95 -10.27 -8.83
N ASP A 173 20.83 -9.31 -9.11
CA ASP A 173 21.96 -9.50 -10.04
C ASP A 173 22.93 -10.62 -9.61
N GLU A 174 22.81 -11.10 -8.36
CA GLU A 174 23.60 -12.18 -7.77
C GLU A 174 22.87 -13.55 -7.82
N GLY A 175 21.67 -13.60 -8.39
CA GLY A 175 20.84 -14.82 -8.48
C GLY A 175 20.12 -15.17 -7.18
N ASN A 176 20.05 -14.27 -6.20
CA ASN A 176 19.25 -14.46 -5.00
C ASN A 176 17.81 -14.01 -5.28
N PRO A 177 16.80 -14.86 -5.08
CA PRO A 177 15.41 -14.43 -5.19
C PRO A 177 15.13 -13.33 -4.18
N GLY A 178 14.32 -12.36 -4.60
CA GLY A 178 13.88 -11.28 -3.73
C GLY A 178 13.29 -11.79 -2.42
N ALA A 179 13.43 -10.99 -1.36
CA ALA A 179 13.14 -11.37 0.02
C ALA A 179 11.70 -11.87 0.25
N HIS A 180 10.78 -11.50 -0.65
CA HIS A 180 9.37 -11.83 -0.57
C HIS A 180 8.90 -12.92 -1.56
N ASP A 181 9.77 -13.54 -2.36
CA ASP A 181 9.33 -14.58 -3.31
C ASP A 181 8.60 -15.71 -2.59
N GLY A 182 7.47 -16.13 -3.14
CA GLY A 182 6.63 -17.16 -2.57
C GLY A 182 5.77 -16.70 -1.39
N THR A 183 5.86 -15.44 -0.94
CA THR A 183 4.93 -14.92 0.09
C THR A 183 3.50 -15.02 -0.43
N LEU A 184 2.62 -15.59 0.38
CA LEU A 184 1.20 -15.70 0.05
C LEU A 184 0.44 -14.55 0.71
N LEU A 185 -0.13 -13.68 -0.12
CA LEU A 185 -1.15 -12.71 0.29
C LEU A 185 -2.54 -13.33 0.15
N MET A 186 -3.40 -13.02 1.10
CA MET A 186 -4.76 -13.53 1.20
C MET A 186 -5.72 -12.37 1.34
N PHE A 187 -6.68 -12.28 0.42
CA PHE A 187 -7.67 -11.22 0.38
C PHE A 187 -9.08 -11.78 0.45
N ARG A 188 -9.93 -11.16 1.28
CA ARG A 188 -11.39 -11.37 1.23
C ARG A 188 -12.01 -10.20 0.51
N CYS A 189 -12.64 -10.48 -0.63
CA CYS A 189 -13.32 -9.49 -1.45
C CYS A 189 -14.83 -9.76 -1.43
N LYS A 190 -15.64 -8.74 -1.13
CA LYS A 190 -17.10 -8.81 -1.25
C LYS A 190 -17.53 -7.91 -2.39
N ALA A 191 -18.37 -8.42 -3.31
CA ALA A 191 -18.68 -7.75 -4.58
C ALA A 191 -19.13 -6.28 -4.44
N ASP A 192 -19.93 -5.98 -3.41
CA ASP A 192 -20.50 -4.64 -3.18
C ASP A 192 -19.75 -3.83 -2.11
N ASN A 193 -18.60 -4.31 -1.64
CA ASN A 193 -17.83 -3.64 -0.60
C ASN A 193 -16.44 -3.24 -1.14
N PRO A 194 -16.12 -1.93 -1.19
CA PRO A 194 -14.77 -1.50 -1.57
C PRO A 194 -13.71 -1.94 -0.54
N ASN A 195 -14.12 -2.29 0.68
CA ASN A 195 -13.21 -2.83 1.68
C ASN A 195 -12.74 -4.23 1.31
N ILE A 196 -11.43 -4.37 1.16
CA ILE A 196 -10.72 -5.63 1.03
C ILE A 196 -9.99 -5.91 2.34
N ALA A 197 -10.38 -6.98 3.03
CA ALA A 197 -9.60 -7.46 4.17
C ALA A 197 -8.39 -8.23 3.67
N ALA A 198 -7.22 -7.91 4.20
CA ALA A 198 -5.94 -8.48 3.79
C ALA A 198 -5.26 -9.22 4.94
N GLY A 199 -4.39 -10.16 4.58
CA GLY A 199 -3.46 -10.85 5.46
C GLY A 199 -2.39 -11.54 4.64
N TYR A 200 -1.32 -12.00 5.29
CA TYR A 200 -0.25 -12.75 4.63
C TYR A 200 0.18 -13.95 5.45
N SER A 201 0.87 -14.89 4.81
CA SER A 201 1.55 -15.99 5.52
C SER A 201 3.02 -15.64 5.72
N GLY A 202 3.45 -15.56 6.97
CA GLY A 202 4.86 -15.60 7.39
C GLY A 202 5.30 -16.97 7.91
N ARG A 203 4.36 -17.93 8.07
CA ARG A 203 4.63 -19.29 8.58
C ARG A 203 5.07 -20.27 7.50
N PHE A 204 4.64 -20.05 6.27
CA PHE A 204 4.99 -20.86 5.11
C PHE A 204 5.09 -19.99 3.85
N TYR A 205 5.83 -20.48 2.85
CA TYR A 205 6.05 -19.82 1.57
C TYR A 205 5.74 -20.77 0.43
N LEU A 206 5.22 -20.25 -0.67
CA LEU A 206 4.96 -20.97 -1.90
C LEU A 206 6.21 -20.99 -2.80
N ASN A 207 7.32 -21.47 -2.24
CA ASN A 207 8.60 -21.65 -2.93
C ASN A 207 9.33 -22.90 -2.37
N GLY A 208 10.45 -23.26 -2.98
CA GLY A 208 11.22 -24.45 -2.58
C GLY A 208 12.09 -24.31 -1.33
N ARG A 209 12.07 -23.16 -0.64
CA ARG A 209 13.06 -22.81 0.40
C ARG A 209 12.54 -22.95 1.84
N MET A 210 11.40 -23.60 2.04
CA MET A 210 10.85 -23.81 3.38
C MET A 210 11.61 -24.87 4.18
N GLY A 211 11.78 -24.63 5.49
CA GLY A 211 12.19 -25.66 6.44
C GLY A 211 11.04 -26.60 6.84
N ALA A 212 11.33 -27.60 7.69
CA ALA A 212 10.34 -28.59 8.12
C ALA A 212 9.11 -27.97 8.82
N GLY A 213 9.30 -26.91 9.63
CA GLY A 213 8.20 -26.20 10.27
C GLY A 213 7.25 -25.53 9.27
N GLY A 214 7.80 -24.89 8.23
CA GLY A 214 6.99 -24.27 7.17
C GLY A 214 6.21 -25.28 6.35
N HIS A 215 6.79 -26.46 6.07
CA HIS A 215 6.09 -27.56 5.41
C HIS A 215 4.88 -28.03 6.24
N SER A 216 5.05 -28.21 7.56
CA SER A 216 3.94 -28.61 8.43
C SER A 216 2.83 -27.56 8.47
N CYS A 217 3.18 -26.27 8.51
CA CYS A 217 2.19 -25.19 8.41
C CYS A 217 1.45 -25.20 7.06
N LEU A 218 2.17 -25.40 5.96
CA LEU A 218 1.57 -25.50 4.63
C LEU A 218 0.62 -26.71 4.52
N GLU A 219 1.01 -27.87 5.03
CA GLU A 219 0.14 -29.06 5.05
C GLU A 219 -1.18 -28.79 5.80
N GLY A 220 -1.10 -28.10 6.95
CA GLY A 220 -2.28 -27.66 7.69
C GLY A 220 -3.17 -26.73 6.86
N PHE A 221 -2.58 -25.77 6.16
CA PHE A 221 -3.30 -24.86 5.27
C PHE A 221 -3.94 -25.59 4.09
N VAL A 222 -3.23 -26.50 3.43
CA VAL A 222 -3.77 -27.33 2.33
C VAL A 222 -4.92 -28.21 2.81
N LYS A 223 -4.80 -28.81 4.01
CA LYS A 223 -5.89 -29.56 4.64
C LYS A 223 -7.12 -28.68 4.83
N PHE A 224 -6.94 -27.46 5.33
CA PHE A 224 -8.04 -26.49 5.44
C PHE A 224 -8.69 -26.17 4.09
N LEU A 225 -7.90 -25.92 3.04
CA LEU A 225 -8.43 -25.66 1.70
C LEU A 225 -9.26 -26.84 1.17
N ASN A 226 -8.82 -28.07 1.44
CA ASN A 226 -9.50 -29.30 1.01
C ASN A 226 -10.75 -29.61 1.84
N GLU A 227 -10.80 -29.18 3.11
CA GLU A 227 -11.99 -29.27 3.98
C GLU A 227 -13.09 -28.27 3.58
N ASN A 228 -12.72 -27.14 2.97
CA ASN A 228 -13.61 -26.01 2.68
C ASN A 228 -13.78 -25.77 1.17
N GLN A 229 -14.16 -26.82 0.42
CA GLN A 229 -14.33 -26.76 -1.04
C GLN A 229 -15.49 -25.87 -1.50
N ASN A 230 -16.40 -25.54 -0.60
CA ASN A 230 -17.51 -24.61 -0.82
C ASN A 230 -17.04 -23.15 -0.96
N LEU A 231 -15.84 -22.81 -0.49
CA LEU A 231 -15.28 -21.48 -0.63
C LEU A 231 -14.81 -21.21 -2.06
N GLN A 232 -15.09 -20.01 -2.55
CA GLN A 232 -14.63 -19.55 -3.86
C GLN A 232 -13.22 -18.98 -3.73
N PHE A 233 -12.23 -19.73 -4.20
CA PHE A 233 -10.85 -19.29 -4.30
C PHE A 233 -10.52 -18.86 -5.73
N SER A 234 -9.71 -17.82 -5.86
CA SER A 234 -9.08 -17.41 -7.11
C SER A 234 -7.59 -17.21 -6.87
N GLU A 235 -6.75 -17.91 -7.62
CA GLU A 235 -5.30 -17.89 -7.47
C GLU A 235 -4.62 -16.99 -8.51
N TYR A 236 -3.61 -16.26 -8.05
CA TYR A 236 -2.86 -15.32 -8.85
C TYR A 236 -1.37 -15.33 -8.52
N ASN A 237 -0.58 -14.81 -9.44
CA ASN A 237 0.80 -14.44 -9.23
C ASN A 237 0.94 -12.92 -9.38
N CYS A 238 1.69 -12.29 -8.49
CA CYS A 238 2.02 -10.88 -8.54
C CYS A 238 3.52 -10.68 -8.73
N THR A 239 3.91 -9.97 -9.80
CA THR A 239 5.30 -9.63 -10.13
C THR A 239 5.58 -8.14 -9.93
N ALA A 240 4.82 -7.49 -9.04
CA ALA A 240 5.05 -6.08 -8.73
C ALA A 240 6.48 -5.87 -8.21
N PRO A 241 7.15 -4.76 -8.58
CA PRO A 241 8.37 -4.37 -7.90
C PRO A 241 8.02 -4.03 -6.46
N ILE A 242 8.47 -4.87 -5.53
CA ILE A 242 8.22 -4.70 -4.10
C ILE A 242 9.59 -4.48 -3.46
N ASP A 243 9.79 -3.25 -2.98
CA ASP A 243 10.85 -2.98 -2.01
C ASP A 243 10.39 -3.47 -0.63
N ASP A 244 11.31 -4.01 0.16
CA ASP A 244 11.05 -4.58 1.48
C ASP A 244 10.37 -3.57 2.42
N SER A 245 10.70 -2.28 2.26
CA SER A 245 10.09 -1.19 3.04
C SER A 245 8.68 -0.81 2.60
N ALA A 246 8.29 -1.17 1.38
CA ALA A 246 7.10 -0.66 0.71
C ALA A 246 5.96 -1.69 0.61
N MET A 247 6.22 -2.98 0.87
CA MET A 247 5.21 -4.05 0.74
C MET A 247 3.91 -3.72 1.50
N TRP A 248 4.03 -3.25 2.73
CA TRP A 248 2.86 -2.97 3.58
C TRP A 248 2.26 -1.57 3.36
N ASP A 249 2.84 -0.80 2.45
CA ASP A 249 2.45 0.58 2.13
C ASP A 249 1.51 0.66 0.91
N HIS A 250 1.16 -0.49 0.31
CA HIS A 250 0.27 -0.61 -0.83
C HIS A 250 -1.11 -1.19 -0.47
N HIS A 251 -2.16 -0.61 -1.05
CA HIS A 251 -3.53 -1.11 -0.94
C HIS A 251 -3.64 -2.48 -1.63
N PRO A 252 -4.51 -3.41 -1.18
CA PRO A 252 -4.73 -4.69 -1.84
C PRO A 252 -4.94 -4.64 -3.35
N ASN A 253 -5.58 -3.57 -3.86
CA ASN A 253 -5.75 -3.37 -5.31
C ASN A 253 -4.43 -3.31 -6.09
N TYR A 254 -3.34 -2.82 -5.50
CA TYR A 254 -2.02 -2.85 -6.15
C TYR A 254 -1.59 -4.28 -6.52
N TYR A 255 -1.83 -5.22 -5.61
CA TYR A 255 -1.52 -6.65 -5.78
C TYR A 255 -2.53 -7.40 -6.66
N LEU A 256 -3.69 -6.79 -6.91
CA LEU A 256 -4.78 -7.35 -7.72
C LEU A 256 -4.90 -6.66 -9.09
N ASP A 257 -4.09 -5.63 -9.35
CA ASP A 257 -4.06 -4.90 -10.61
C ASP A 257 -3.48 -5.80 -11.72
N PHE A 258 -4.16 -5.88 -12.85
CA PHE A 258 -3.75 -6.66 -14.03
C PHE A 258 -2.37 -6.28 -14.58
N LYS A 259 -1.85 -5.08 -14.26
CA LYS A 259 -0.47 -4.67 -14.61
C LYS A 259 0.60 -5.49 -13.89
N HIS A 260 0.28 -5.98 -12.70
CA HIS A 260 1.22 -6.70 -11.84
C HIS A 260 0.75 -8.11 -11.51
N CYS A 261 -0.52 -8.40 -11.73
CA CYS A 261 -1.19 -9.61 -11.28
C CYS A 261 -1.73 -10.40 -12.48
N SER A 262 -1.42 -11.69 -12.51
CA SER A 262 -1.89 -12.62 -13.54
C SER A 262 -2.55 -13.83 -12.90
N GLN A 263 -3.61 -14.34 -13.54
CA GLN A 263 -4.26 -15.57 -13.09
C GLN A 263 -3.27 -16.73 -13.15
N ALA A 264 -3.27 -17.54 -12.10
CA ALA A 264 -2.41 -18.70 -11.98
C ALA A 264 -3.22 -20.00 -11.94
N SER A 265 -2.53 -21.13 -11.85
CA SER A 265 -3.15 -22.45 -11.67
C SER A 265 -2.40 -23.33 -10.67
N TRP A 266 -1.66 -22.71 -9.74
CA TRP A 266 -0.86 -23.41 -8.74
C TRP A 266 -1.71 -24.00 -7.58
N LEU A 267 -2.96 -23.57 -7.41
CA LEU A 267 -3.79 -24.01 -6.28
C LEU A 267 -4.19 -25.48 -6.40
N ASN A 268 -4.55 -25.93 -7.60
CA ASN A 268 -4.91 -27.33 -7.87
C ASN A 268 -3.76 -28.32 -7.59
N PRO A 269 -2.54 -28.15 -8.13
CA PRO A 269 -1.43 -29.05 -7.80
C PRO A 269 -1.06 -28.99 -6.32
N LEU A 270 -1.17 -27.82 -5.68
CA LEU A 270 -0.93 -27.68 -4.24
C LEU A 270 -1.95 -28.50 -3.41
N ARG A 271 -3.24 -28.42 -3.76
CA ARG A 271 -4.31 -29.22 -3.14
C ARG A 271 -4.14 -30.73 -3.32
N ALA A 272 -3.54 -31.13 -4.44
CA ALA A 272 -3.18 -32.52 -4.73
C ALA A 272 -1.92 -33.00 -3.98
N GLY A 273 -1.32 -32.16 -3.14
CA GLY A 273 -0.16 -32.51 -2.31
C GLY A 273 1.18 -32.38 -3.03
N LYS A 274 1.24 -31.70 -4.19
CA LYS A 274 2.54 -31.40 -4.82
C LYS A 274 3.30 -30.39 -3.96
N SER A 275 4.59 -30.66 -3.76
CA SER A 275 5.48 -29.73 -3.07
C SER A 275 5.64 -28.43 -3.88
N PRO A 276 5.69 -27.25 -3.24
CA PRO A 276 5.95 -25.97 -3.91
C PRO A 276 7.18 -25.97 -4.84
N SER A 277 8.24 -26.73 -4.52
CA SER A 277 9.42 -26.83 -5.39
C SER A 277 9.17 -27.54 -6.72
N SER A 278 8.06 -28.28 -6.83
CA SER A 278 7.68 -29.07 -8.02
C SER A 278 6.53 -28.47 -8.82
N ILE A 279 6.00 -27.32 -8.38
CA ILE A 279 4.91 -26.61 -9.04
C ILE A 279 5.51 -25.61 -10.02
N GLU A 280 5.07 -25.68 -11.28
CA GLU A 280 5.36 -24.62 -12.24
C GLU A 280 4.46 -23.42 -11.97
N TRP A 281 5.08 -22.34 -11.49
CA TRP A 281 4.34 -21.15 -11.05
C TRP A 281 3.81 -20.33 -12.22
N THR A 282 4.41 -20.40 -13.40
CA THR A 282 4.12 -19.51 -14.54
C THR A 282 3.21 -20.11 -15.62
N GLN A 283 2.76 -21.37 -15.49
CA GLN A 283 1.84 -21.95 -16.46
C GLN A 283 0.43 -21.35 -16.30
N GLN A 284 -0.05 -20.70 -17.36
CA GLN A 284 -1.49 -20.48 -17.57
C GLN A 284 -2.06 -21.78 -18.17
N HIS A 285 -2.82 -22.54 -17.40
CA HIS A 285 -3.69 -23.53 -18.03
C HIS A 285 -4.81 -22.79 -18.76
N ALA A 286 -4.73 -22.73 -20.09
CA ALA A 286 -5.88 -22.40 -20.92
C ALA A 286 -7.00 -23.37 -20.54
N TYR A 287 -8.10 -22.85 -20.00
CA TYR A 287 -9.32 -23.63 -19.83
C TYR A 287 -9.70 -24.17 -21.22
N LEU A 288 -9.46 -25.46 -21.44
CA LEU A 288 -10.00 -26.18 -22.58
C LEU A 288 -11.52 -26.13 -22.42
N SER A 289 -12.17 -25.33 -23.28
CA SER A 289 -13.62 -25.40 -23.42
C SER A 289 -13.97 -26.84 -23.83
N PRO A 290 -15.00 -27.46 -23.24
CA PRO A 290 -15.42 -28.78 -23.67
C PRO A 290 -15.77 -28.69 -25.16
N GLU A 291 -15.08 -29.50 -25.97
CA GLU A 291 -15.39 -29.65 -27.38
C GLU A 291 -16.89 -29.93 -27.50
N VAL A 292 -17.58 -28.99 -28.14
CA VAL A 292 -18.95 -29.17 -28.58
C VAL A 292 -18.90 -30.28 -29.62
N ALA A 293 -19.15 -31.50 -29.17
CA ALA A 293 -19.53 -32.59 -30.05
C ALA A 293 -20.76 -32.13 -30.85
N ARG A 294 -20.58 -31.96 -32.14
CA ARG A 294 -21.67 -31.82 -33.10
C ARG A 294 -21.43 -32.82 -34.24
N PRO A 295 -22.54 -33.34 -34.79
CA PRO A 295 -22.70 -34.73 -35.24
C PRO A 295 -21.96 -35.07 -36.53
#